data_AF-A0A167YIW0-F1
#
_entry.id   AF-A0A167YIW0-F1
#
_cell.length_a   1.000
_cell.length_b   1.000
_cell.length_c   1.000
_cell.angle_alpha   90.00
_cell.angle_beta   90.00
_cell.angle_gamma   90.00
#
_symmetry.space_group_name_H-M   'P 1'
#
loop_
_entity.id
_entity.type
_entity.pdbx_description
1 polymer ?
#
loop_
_entity_poly.entity_id
_entity_poly.type
_entity_poly.pdbx_seq_one_letter_code
_entity_poly.pdbx_strand_id
1 'polypeptide(L)'
;MATTYSEYSVDPAIEAFFRKTSATRAACDARARELAGENVVPVDAQGICSYSVYAGSKPEYVVQFRLESPALKTEIASQRTIRTTYTEGVL
;
A
#
# COMPACT_ATOMS: atom_id res chain seq x y z
N MET A 1 5.61 -26.32 -23.63
CA MET A 1 5.86 -24.87 -23.59
C MET A 1 6.33 -24.54 -22.19
N ALA A 2 7.61 -24.19 -22.02
CA ALA A 2 8.13 -23.81 -20.72
C ALA A 2 7.63 -22.40 -20.39
N THR A 3 6.83 -22.28 -19.34
CA THR A 3 6.38 -20.98 -18.84
C THR A 3 7.57 -20.31 -18.16
N THR A 4 8.13 -19.27 -18.78
CA THR A 4 9.12 -18.42 -18.12
C THR A 4 8.39 -17.51 -17.14
N TYR A 5 8.50 -17.80 -15.85
CA TYR A 5 8.02 -16.89 -14.82
C TYR A 5 9.03 -15.76 -14.66
N SER A 6 8.61 -14.53 -14.94
CA SER A 6 9.40 -13.34 -14.59
C SER A 6 9.43 -13.20 -13.07
N GLU A 7 10.63 -13.04 -12.51
CA GLU A 7 10.79 -12.75 -11.09
C GLU A 7 10.07 -11.44 -10.73
N TYR A 8 9.39 -11.44 -9.59
CA TYR A 8 8.71 -10.24 -9.12
C TYR A 8 9.75 -9.18 -8.72
N SER A 9 9.47 -7.92 -9.07
CA SER A 9 10.26 -6.77 -8.62
C SER A 9 9.33 -5.68 -8.12
N VAL A 10 9.71 -5.06 -7.00
CA VAL A 10 8.88 -4.08 -6.30
C VAL A 10 8.75 -2.77 -7.08
N ASP A 11 9.82 -2.28 -7.69
CA ASP A 11 9.84 -1.01 -8.42
C ASP A 11 8.85 -0.97 -9.61
N PRO A 12 8.82 -1.95 -10.52
CA PRO A 12 7.83 -1.95 -11.60
C PRO A 12 6.39 -2.11 -11.08
N ALA A 13 6.19 -2.79 -9.94
CA ALA A 13 4.87 -2.88 -9.32
C ALA A 13 4.41 -1.53 -8.75
N ILE A 14 5.31 -0.78 -8.12
CA ILE A 14 5.06 0.59 -7.65
C ILE A 14 4.74 1.50 -8.84
N GLU A 15 5.54 1.45 -9.90
CA GLU A 15 5.32 2.25 -11.11
C GLU A 15 3.95 1.93 -11.74
N ALA A 16 3.61 0.65 -11.85
CA ALA A 16 2.31 0.21 -12.38
C ALA A 16 1.12 0.71 -11.55
N PHE A 17 1.26 0.84 -10.23
CA PHE A 17 0.25 1.44 -9.36
C PHE A 17 0.09 2.93 -9.65
N PHE A 18 1.19 3.69 -9.67
CA PHE A 18 1.14 5.16 -9.86
C PHE A 18 0.68 5.57 -11.27
N ARG A 19 0.80 4.67 -12.26
CA ARG A 19 0.19 4.87 -13.58
C ARG A 19 -1.34 4.92 -13.57
N LYS A 20 -2.00 4.50 -12.48
CA LYS A 20 -3.47 4.46 -12.34
C LYS A 20 -4.03 5.62 -11.54
N THR A 21 -3.19 6.52 -11.05
CA THR A 21 -3.58 7.65 -10.19
C THR A 21 -2.83 8.92 -10.59
N SER A 22 -3.35 10.07 -10.20
CA SER A 22 -2.66 11.36 -10.31
C SER A 22 -1.70 11.61 -9.14
N ALA A 23 -1.81 10.84 -8.05
CA ALA A 23 -0.88 10.92 -6.93
C ALA A 23 0.52 10.46 -7.35
N THR A 24 1.56 10.96 -6.68
CA THR A 24 2.95 10.54 -6.93
C THR A 24 3.50 9.78 -5.73
N ARG A 25 4.48 8.90 -5.98
CA ARG A 25 5.22 8.20 -4.91
C ARG A 25 5.76 9.16 -3.87
N ALA A 26 6.36 10.27 -4.30
CA ALA A 26 6.91 11.29 -3.41
C ALA A 26 5.85 11.92 -2.49
N ALA A 27 4.66 12.22 -3.04
CA ALA A 27 3.56 12.76 -2.24
C ALA A 27 3.03 11.74 -1.21
N CYS A 28 2.90 10.47 -1.60
CA CYS A 28 2.53 9.39 -0.69
C CYS A 28 3.59 9.17 0.41
N ASP A 29 4.88 9.15 0.05
CA ASP A 29 5.97 8.96 1.01
C ASP A 29 6.06 10.15 1.99
N ALA A 30 5.89 11.39 1.51
CA ALA A 30 5.81 12.56 2.38
C ALA A 30 4.64 12.44 3.35
N ARG A 31 3.47 12.02 2.87
CA ARG A 31 2.30 11.78 3.72
C ARG A 31 2.53 10.66 4.74
N ALA A 32 3.22 9.60 4.36
CA ALA A 32 3.58 8.53 5.29
C ALA A 32 4.52 9.04 6.40
N ARG A 33 5.47 9.94 6.06
CA ARG A 33 6.34 10.59 7.05
C ARG A 33 5.57 11.44 8.04
N GLU A 34 4.63 12.25 7.55
CA GLU A 34 3.76 13.08 8.40
C GLU A 34 2.93 12.24 9.38
N LEU A 35 2.49 11.05 8.94
CA LEU A 35 1.60 10.19 9.73
C LEU A 35 2.34 9.32 10.75
N ALA A 36 3.53 8.82 10.40
CA ALA A 36 4.15 7.71 11.12
C ALA A 36 5.66 7.87 11.37
N GLY A 37 6.33 8.91 10.85
CA GLY A 37 7.74 9.22 11.12
C GLY A 37 8.67 9.16 9.90
N GLU A 38 9.89 9.67 10.04
CA GLU A 38 10.77 10.05 8.92
C GLU A 38 11.23 8.91 8.00
N ASN A 39 11.42 7.71 8.55
CA ASN A 39 11.85 6.57 7.76
C ASN A 39 10.66 5.97 7.04
N VAL A 40 10.72 5.92 5.70
CA VAL A 40 9.68 5.37 4.84
C VAL A 40 10.33 4.43 3.84
N VAL A 41 9.93 3.16 3.88
CA VAL A 41 10.47 2.10 3.03
C VAL A 41 9.31 1.35 2.39
N PRO A 42 9.26 1.21 1.05
CA PRO A 42 8.23 0.40 0.41
C PRO A 42 8.24 -1.03 0.93
N VAL A 43 7.04 -1.61 1.10
CA VAL A 43 6.90 -3.05 1.37
C VAL A 43 7.36 -3.83 0.15
N ASP A 44 8.06 -4.95 0.37
CA ASP A 44 8.62 -5.78 -0.70
C ASP A 44 7.57 -6.26 -1.71
N ALA A 45 6.33 -6.48 -1.27
CA ALA A 45 5.22 -6.86 -2.13
C ALA A 45 4.13 -5.78 -2.13
N GLN A 46 3.83 -5.25 -3.30
CA GLN A 46 2.81 -4.23 -3.51
C GLN A 46 1.49 -4.80 -4.03
N GLY A 47 0.39 -4.14 -3.65
CA GLY A 47 -0.92 -4.49 -4.15
C GLY A 47 -1.23 -3.83 -5.49
N ILE A 48 -2.01 -4.50 -6.34
CA ILE A 48 -2.41 -3.99 -7.67
C ILE A 48 -3.14 -2.64 -7.58
N CYS A 49 -3.87 -2.42 -6.48
CA CYS A 49 -4.67 -1.22 -6.21
C CYS A 49 -4.25 -0.51 -4.92
N SER A 50 -3.06 -0.82 -4.41
CA SER A 50 -2.58 -0.20 -3.17
C SER A 50 -1.06 -0.09 -3.14
N TYR A 51 -0.57 1.09 -2.78
CA TYR A 51 0.82 1.33 -2.43
C TYR A 51 0.99 1.28 -0.92
N SER A 52 1.91 0.45 -0.42
CA SER A 52 2.15 0.26 1.01
C SER A 52 3.62 0.51 1.35
N VAL A 53 3.85 1.18 2.47
CA VAL A 53 5.17 1.49 2.99
C VAL A 53 5.24 1.14 4.47
N TYR A 54 6.39 0.66 4.92
CA TYR A 54 6.77 0.71 6.32
C TYR A 54 7.16 2.14 6.68
N ALA A 55 6.72 2.60 7.84
CA ALA A 55 7.01 3.93 8.35
C ALA A 55 7.37 3.91 9.84
N GLY A 56 8.12 4.92 10.28
CA GLY A 56 8.53 5.12 11.67
C GLY A 56 9.98 4.75 11.96
N SER A 57 10.44 5.13 13.15
CA SER A 57 11.86 5.02 13.53
C SER A 57 12.39 3.58 13.52
N LYS A 58 11.51 2.59 13.75
CA LYS A 58 11.84 1.15 13.68
C LYS A 58 10.80 0.36 12.86
N PRO A 59 10.68 0.66 11.56
CA PRO A 59 9.53 0.33 10.68
C PRO A 59 8.29 -0.28 11.36
N GLU A 60 7.77 0.39 12.39
CA GLU A 60 6.75 -0.19 13.28
C GLU A 60 5.32 -0.03 12.74
N TYR A 61 5.14 0.84 11.75
CA TYR A 61 3.85 1.12 11.14
C TYR A 61 3.84 0.73 9.67
N VAL A 62 2.68 0.31 9.17
CA VAL A 62 2.42 0.14 7.75
C VAL A 62 1.39 1.18 7.31
N VAL A 63 1.78 2.07 6.41
CA VAL A 63 0.88 3.05 5.80
C VAL A 63 0.50 2.55 4.42
N GLN A 64 -0.81 2.45 4.16
CA GLN A 64 -1.34 1.95 2.90
C GLN A 64 -2.22 3.00 2.22
N PHE A 65 -1.85 3.35 1.00
CA PHE A 65 -2.60 4.21 0.09
C PHE A 65 -3.36 3.34 -0.89
N ARG A 66 -4.67 3.56 -1.03
CA ARG A 66 -5.52 2.83 -1.97
C ARG A 66 -6.02 3.76 -3.06
N LEU A 67 -6.16 3.22 -4.27
CA LEU A 67 -6.99 3.87 -5.28
C LEU A 67 -8.41 4.01 -4.72
N GLU A 68 -9.08 5.10 -5.06
CA GLU A 68 -10.50 5.24 -4.73
C GLU A 68 -11.23 4.02 -5.29
N SER A 69 -11.83 3.23 -4.39
CA SER A 69 -12.72 2.17 -4.84
C SER A 69 -13.86 2.83 -5.59
N PRO A 70 -14.27 2.33 -6.77
CA PRO A 70 -15.57 2.69 -7.33
C PRO A 70 -16.58 2.49 -6.20
N ALA A 71 -17.33 3.53 -5.85
CA ALA A 71 -18.28 3.46 -4.75
C ALA A 71 -19.12 2.20 -4.93
N LEU A 72 -18.90 1.21 -4.05
CA LEU A 72 -19.77 0.05 -3.98
C LEU A 72 -21.16 0.63 -3.74
N LYS A 73 -22.06 0.48 -4.72
CA LYS A 73 -23.46 0.86 -4.55
C LYS A 73 -23.92 0.22 -3.24
N THR A 74 -24.26 1.08 -2.28
CA THR A 74 -24.39 0.77 -0.85
C THR A 74 -25.57 -0.16 -0.53
N GLU A 75 -26.20 -0.77 -1.52
CA GLU A 75 -27.32 -1.70 -1.36
C GLU A 75 -26.89 -3.09 -0.85
N ILE A 76 -25.58 -3.40 -0.76
CA ILE A 76 -25.08 -4.71 -0.27
C ILE A 76 -23.96 -4.58 0.78
N ALA A 77 -23.99 -3.58 1.66
CA ALA A 77 -22.99 -3.50 2.72
C ALA A 77 -23.57 -2.97 4.04
N SER A 78 -24.44 -3.74 4.68
CA SER A 78 -24.48 -3.71 6.14
C SER A 78 -23.22 -4.40 6.66
N GLN A 79 -22.48 -3.73 7.54
CA GLN A 79 -21.22 -4.13 8.18
C GLN A 79 -19.94 -3.96 7.35
N ARG A 80 -19.33 -2.77 7.45
CA ARG A 80 -17.86 -2.68 7.57
C ARG A 80 -17.50 -1.69 8.68
N THR A 81 -17.33 -2.24 9.88
CA THR A 81 -16.47 -1.66 10.92
C THR A 81 -15.09 -1.42 10.30
N ILE A 82 -14.56 -0.20 10.41
CA ILE A 82 -13.18 0.14 10.07
C ILE A 82 -12.29 -0.67 11.04
N ARG A 83 -11.79 -1.82 10.60
CA ARG A 83 -10.76 -2.56 11.34
C ARG A 83 -9.40 -2.00 10.93
N THR A 84 -8.85 -1.14 11.79
CA THR A 84 -7.41 -0.90 11.85
C THR A 84 -6.76 -2.19 12.32
N THR A 85 -6.21 -2.99 11.41
CA THR A 85 -5.39 -4.14 11.79
C THR A 85 -4.01 -3.63 12.20
N TYR A 86 -3.83 -3.40 13.50
CA TYR A 86 -2.52 -3.45 14.15
C TYR A 86 -2.07 -4.91 14.09
N THR A 87 -0.98 -5.18 13.38
CA THR A 87 -0.28 -6.47 13.49
C THR A 87 0.92 -6.22 14.38
N GLU A 88 0.77 -6.48 15.68
CA GLU A 88 1.95 -6.71 16.51
C GLU A 88 2.59 -8.00 16.02
N GLY A 89 3.86 -7.90 15.64
CA GLY A 89 4.63 -9.03 15.17
C GLY A 89 4.73 -10.13 16.21
N VAL A 90 4.68 -11.38 15.76
CA VAL A 90 5.29 -12.50 16.46
C VAL A 90 6.11 -13.26 15.44
N LEU A 91 7.38 -13.48 15.83
CA LEU A 91 8.49 -14.24 15.21
C LEU A 91 8.11 -15.25 14.12
#